data_AF-A0A5K1GGI9-F1
#
_entry.id   AF-A0A5K1GGI9-F1
#
_cell.length_a   1.000
_cell.length_b   1.000
_cell.length_c   1.000
_cell.angle_alpha   90.00
_cell.angle_beta   90.00
_cell.angle_gamma   90.00
#
_symmetry.space_group_name_H-M   'P 1'
#
loop_
_entity.id
_entity.type
_entity.pdbx_description
1 polymer ?
#
loop_
_entity_poly.entity_id
_entity_poly.type
_entity_poly.pdbx_seq_one_letter_code
_entity_poly.pdbx_strand_id
1 'polypeptide(L)' 'FMYGGSIYDFLHKRKGVFKLPSLLKVAIDVSKGMNYLHQNNIIHRDLKAANLLMDNNE' A
#
# COMPACT_ATOMS: atom_id res chain seq x y z
N PHE A 1 5.52 12.28 -6.37
CA PHE A 1 5.62 10.99 -7.07
C PHE A 1 6.18 9.98 -6.08
N MET A 2 5.62 8.76 -6.02
CA MET A 2 6.14 7.70 -5.15
C MET A 2 7.03 6.77 -5.99
N TYR A 3 8.34 6.92 -5.84
CA TYR A 3 9.34 6.28 -6.71
C TYR A 3 9.48 4.77 -6.48
N GLY A 4 9.00 4.25 -5.35
CA GLY A 4 9.00 2.82 -5.05
C GLY A 4 8.07 2.00 -5.95
N GLY A 5 7.12 2.65 -6.64
CA GLY A 5 6.13 1.99 -7.50
C GLY A 5 5.02 1.32 -6.68
N SER A 6 4.26 0.41 -7.31
CA SER A 6 3.16 -0.28 -6.62
C SER A 6 3.63 -1.51 -5.84
N ILE A 7 2.89 -1.86 -4.77
CA ILE A 7 3.10 -3.13 -4.04
C ILE A 7 2.98 -4.33 -4.98
N TYR A 8 2.06 -4.29 -5.94
CA TYR A 8 1.93 -5.33 -6.95
C TYR A 8 3.24 -5.55 -7.72
N ASP A 9 3.87 -4.47 -8.17
CA ASP A 9 5.15 -4.55 -8.90
C ASP A 9 6.26 -5.11 -8.03
N PHE A 10 6.33 -4.69 -6.77
CA PHE A 10 7.31 -5.22 -5.82
C PHE A 10 7.16 -6.73 -5.64
N LEU A 11 5.95 -7.22 -5.38
CA LEU A 11 5.70 -8.65 -5.16
C LEU A 11 5.88 -9.50 -6.44
N HIS A 12 5.35 -9.04 -7.57
CA HIS A 12 5.22 -9.90 -8.76
C HIS A 12 6.31 -9.69 -9.81
N LYS A 13 6.74 -8.44 -10.02
CA LYS A 13 7.76 -8.09 -11.02
C LYS A 13 9.17 -8.15 -10.44
N ARG A 14 9.36 -7.59 -9.24
CA ARG A 14 10.67 -7.56 -8.56
C ARG A 14 10.94 -8.78 -7.68
N LYS A 15 9.92 -9.63 -7.48
CA LYS A 15 9.97 -10.81 -6.58
C LYS A 15 10.41 -10.45 -5.15
N GLY A 16 10.03 -9.26 -4.71
CA GLY A 16 10.25 -8.79 -3.36
C GLY A 16 9.40 -9.56 -2.35
N VAL A 17 9.93 -9.71 -1.13
CA VAL A 17 9.24 -10.39 -0.04
C VAL A 17 9.25 -9.48 1.17
N PHE A 18 8.08 -9.27 1.78
CA PHE A 18 7.99 -8.58 3.06
C PHE A 18 8.34 -9.55 4.19
N LYS A 19 9.20 -9.10 5.11
CA LYS A 19 9.25 -9.68 6.45
C LYS A 19 7.94 -9.35 7.17
N LEU A 20 7.53 -10.21 8.10
CA LEU A 20 6.26 -10.03 8.83
C LEU A 20 6.10 -8.64 9.46
N PRO A 21 7.11 -8.04 10.12
CA PRO A 21 6.97 -6.68 10.67
C PRO A 21 6.68 -5.61 9.60
N SER A 22 7.36 -5.67 8.45
CA SER A 22 7.14 -4.75 7.33
C SER A 22 5.75 -4.95 6.71
N LEU A 23 5.30 -6.20 6.59
CA LEU A 23 3.96 -6.51 6.09
C LEU A 23 2.87 -5.94 7.00
N LEU A 24 3.05 -6.09 8.32
CA LEU A 24 2.12 -5.52 9.31
C LEU A 24 2.09 -4.00 9.22
N LYS A 25 3.25 -3.35 9.05
CA LYS A 25 3.32 -1.90 8.85
C LYS A 25 2.53 -1.46 7.61
N VAL A 26 2.78 -2.10 6.47
CA VAL A 26 2.01 -1.85 5.23
C VAL A 26 0.51 -2.01 5.46
N ALA A 27 0.08 -3.10 6.11
CA ALA A 27 -1.33 -3.34 6.39
C ALA A 27 -1.96 -2.26 7.29
N ILE A 28 -1.23 -1.82 8.31
CA ILE A 28 -1.67 -0.73 9.20
C ILE A 28 -1.80 0.58 8.42
N ASP A 29 -0.82 0.93 7.58
CA ASP A 29 -0.83 2.18 6.83
C ASP A 29 -1.95 2.22 5.79
N VAL A 30 -2.18 1.12 5.08
CA VAL A 30 -3.34 0.97 4.18
C VAL A 30 -4.65 1.12 4.95
N SER A 31 -4.76 0.49 6.12
CA SER A 31 -5.97 0.56 6.95
C SER A 31 -6.25 1.98 7.45
N LYS A 32 -5.20 2.71 7.86
CA LYS A 32 -5.31 4.13 8.26
C LYS A 32 -5.78 5.01 7.10
N GLY A 33 -5.22 4.82 5.91
CA GLY A 33 -5.63 5.55 4.70
C GLY A 33 -7.11 5.30 4.36
N MET A 34 -7.54 4.03 4.39
CA MET A 34 -8.94 3.67 4.14
C MET A 34 -9.89 4.20 5.21
N ASN A 35 -9.49 4.16 6.49
CA ASN A 35 -10.27 4.75 7.57
C ASN A 35 -10.46 6.26 7.36
N TYR A 36 -9.41 6.98 6.96
CA TYR A 36 -9.50 8.40 6.62
C TYR A 36 -10.49 8.65 5.47
N LEU A 37 -10.41 7.88 4.38
CA LEU A 37 -11.36 8.03 3.27
C LEU A 37 -12.82 7.81 3.73
N HIS A 38 -13.06 6.76 4.51
CA HIS A 38 -14.41 6.45 5.01
C HIS A 38 -14.95 7.51 5.97
N GLN A 39 -14.10 8.09 6.83
CA GLN A 39 -14.49 9.22 7.69
C GLN A 39 -14.91 10.46 6.88
N ASN A 40 -14.44 10.58 5.63
CA ASN A 40 -14.79 11.65 4.70
C ASN A 40 -15.89 11.22 3.69
N ASN A 41 -16.60 10.12 3.95
CA ASN A 41 -17.64 9.57 3.07
C ASN A 41 -17.14 9.24 1.64
N ILE A 42 -15.85 8.92 1.48
CA ILE A 42 -15.25 8.55 0.20
C ILE A 42 -15.13 7.03 0.11
N ILE A 43 -15.72 6.44 -0.93
CA ILE A 43 -15.55 5.02 -1.26
C ILE A 43 -14.43 4.89 -2.29
N HIS A 44 -13.34 4.19 -1.97
CA HIS A 44 -12.21 4.03 -2.90
C HIS A 44 -12.58 3.25 -4.18
N ARG A 45 -13.46 2.24 -4.07
CA ARG A 45 -13.97 1.36 -5.16
C ARG A 45 -12.94 0.48 -5.90
N ASP A 46 -11.66 0.81 -5.88
CA ASP A 46 -10.61 0.03 -6.56
C ASP A 46 -9.40 -0.28 -5.66
N LEU A 47 -9.66 -0.72 -4.42
CA LEU A 47 -8.59 -1.03 -3.46
C LEU A 47 -7.93 -2.37 -3.83
N LYS A 48 -6.67 -2.30 -4.28
CA LYS A 48 -5.85 -3.45 -4.69
C LYS A 48 -4.36 -3.10 -4.62
N ALA A 49 -3.50 -4.11 -4.56
CA ALA A 49 -2.04 -3.93 -4.47
C ALA A 49 -1.42 -3.08 -5.59
N ALA A 50 -2.05 -3.03 -6.77
CA ALA A 50 -1.59 -2.20 -7.89
C ALA A 50 -1.82 -0.69 -7.66
N ASN A 51 -2.76 -0.31 -6.78
CA ASN A 51 -3.07 1.07 -6.42
C ASN A 51 -2.47 1.49 -5.06
N LEU A 52 -1.67 0.62 -4.44
CA LEU A 52 -0.93 0.93 -3.22
C LEU A 52 0.51 1.26 -3.60
N LEU A 53 0.88 2.53 -3.44
CA LEU A 53 2.19 3.05 -3.84
C LEU A 53 3.16 3.08 -2.65
N MET A 54 4.43 2.78 -2.91
CA MET A 54 5.50 2.82 -1.91
C MET A 54 6.36 4.05 -2.13
N ASP A 55 6.66 4.77 -1.06
CA ASP A 55 7.68 5.81 -1.06
C ASP A 55 9.09 5.20 -0.98
N ASN A 56 10.11 5.98 -1.33
CA ASN A 56 11.51 5.59 -1.14
C ASN A 56 12.00 5.78 0.31
N ASN A 57 11.15 6.32 1.18
CA ASN A 57 11.48 6.57 2.58
C ASN A 57 11.06 5.38 3.46
N GLU A 58 11.65 4.22 3.16
CA GLU A 58 12.09 3.16 4.11
C GLU A 58 12.89 2.05 3.41
#